data_AF-A0A2I3C7G5-F1
#
_entry.id   AF-A0A2I3C7G5-F1
#
_cell.length_a   1.000
_cell.length_b   1.000
_cell.length_c   1.000
_cell.angle_alpha   90.00
_cell.angle_beta   90.00
_cell.angle_gamma   90.00
#
_symmetry.space_group_name_H-M   'P 1'
#
loop_
_entity.id
_entity.type
_entity.pdbx_description
1 polymer ?
#
loop_
_entity_poly.entity_id
_entity_poly.type
_entity_poly.pdbx_seq_one_letter_code
_entity_poly.pdbx_strand_id
1 'polypeptide(L)'
;MTVYKIFDCHNEYKIVSTTPSSVARQLGDMDLIEKIFVQPLENFSFKSIWGEVDIEFEDVLKKDSLLPDISLWLRVFLVLCPKAYASLKEPLSKVGEFLSIRYKEEEWYLYTPLEFGQEDEDKCVQKIEYGSLAGVEVLVFNESDVAEKVVFKSKMLGASFLYCTEHFKSLCEQNELGGLEFSADRLVYLT
;
A
#
# COMPACT_ATOMS: atom_id res chain seq x y z
N MET A 1 -0.46 12.01 17.63
CA MET A 1 -0.94 12.04 16.22
C MET A 1 -1.64 10.72 15.90
N THR A 2 -2.70 10.71 15.07
CA THR A 2 -3.35 9.44 14.67
C THR A 2 -2.66 8.84 13.43
N VAL A 3 -2.35 7.55 13.49
CA VAL A 3 -1.88 6.74 12.35
C VAL A 3 -3.00 5.79 11.97
N TYR A 4 -3.21 5.62 10.67
CA TYR A 4 -4.22 4.76 10.10
C TYR A 4 -3.57 3.61 9.34
N LYS A 5 -4.12 2.42 9.49
CA LYS A 5 -3.86 1.30 8.57
C LYS A 5 -4.77 1.44 7.35
N ILE A 6 -4.21 1.22 6.16
CA ILE A 6 -4.92 1.36 4.89
C ILE A 6 -5.48 0.00 4.44
N PHE A 7 -6.73 0.00 3.98
CA PHE A 7 -7.42 -1.13 3.37
C PHE A 7 -8.09 -0.72 2.06
N ASP A 8 -8.38 -1.67 1.17
CA ASP A 8 -9.29 -1.42 0.05
C ASP A 8 -10.75 -1.42 0.54
N CYS A 9 -11.58 -0.56 -0.04
CA CYS A 9 -13.01 -0.52 0.19
C CYS A 9 -13.74 -1.57 -0.68
N HIS A 10 -13.56 -2.86 -0.36
CA HIS A 10 -14.09 -3.99 -1.14
C HIS A 10 -15.61 -4.00 -1.33
N ASN A 11 -16.35 -3.30 -0.46
CA ASN A 11 -17.81 -3.24 -0.50
C ASN A 11 -18.33 -2.35 -1.64
N GLU A 12 -17.51 -1.42 -2.13
CA GLU A 12 -17.92 -0.40 -3.09
C GLU A 12 -17.12 -0.42 -4.37
N TYR A 13 -15.85 -0.80 -4.30
CA TYR A 13 -14.90 -0.67 -5.40
C TYR A 13 -14.33 -2.02 -5.85
N LYS A 14 -13.97 -2.07 -7.14
CA LYS A 14 -13.13 -3.13 -7.69
C LYS A 14 -11.73 -3.07 -7.09
N ILE A 15 -11.02 -4.20 -7.09
CA ILE A 15 -9.60 -4.27 -6.70
C ILE A 15 -8.73 -4.69 -7.87
N VAL A 16 -7.43 -4.44 -7.75
CA VAL A 16 -6.43 -4.91 -8.71
C VAL A 16 -6.37 -6.43 -8.70
N SER A 17 -6.64 -7.08 -9.84
CA SER A 17 -6.62 -8.54 -10.00
C SER A 17 -5.34 -9.06 -10.67
N THR A 18 -4.53 -8.17 -11.23
CA THR A 18 -3.24 -8.54 -11.83
C THR A 18 -2.31 -9.11 -10.77
N THR A 19 -1.84 -10.34 -11.00
CA THR A 19 -0.94 -11.03 -10.05
C THR A 19 0.54 -10.70 -10.32
N PRO A 20 1.45 -10.90 -9.35
CA PRO A 20 2.90 -10.77 -9.57
C PRO A 20 3.40 -11.61 -10.76
N SER A 21 2.88 -12.83 -10.92
CA SER A 21 3.20 -13.70 -12.05
C SER A 21 2.73 -13.14 -13.40
N SER A 22 1.63 -12.37 -13.41
CA SER A 22 1.18 -11.67 -14.63
C SER A 22 2.15 -10.54 -14.98
N VAL A 23 2.51 -9.70 -14.01
CA VAL A 23 3.49 -8.62 -14.19
C VAL A 23 4.83 -9.17 -14.70
N ALA A 24 5.36 -10.19 -14.04
CA ALA A 24 6.59 -10.88 -14.43
C ALA A 24 6.54 -11.42 -15.87
N ARG A 25 5.40 -12.00 -16.28
CA ARG A 25 5.20 -12.49 -17.66
C ARG A 25 5.19 -11.35 -18.68
N GLN A 26 4.52 -10.24 -18.37
CA GLN A 26 4.46 -9.07 -19.26
C GLN A 26 5.85 -8.47 -19.48
N LEU A 27 6.68 -8.43 -18.43
CA LEU A 27 8.04 -7.92 -18.48
C LEU A 27 9.08 -8.94 -18.97
N GLY A 28 8.69 -10.21 -19.14
CA GLY A 28 9.58 -11.27 -19.58
C GLY A 28 10.67 -11.66 -18.55
N ASP A 29 10.49 -11.31 -17.28
CA ASP A 29 11.41 -11.60 -16.17
C ASP A 29 10.65 -12.33 -15.05
N MET A 30 10.77 -13.67 -14.99
CA MET A 30 10.10 -14.47 -13.96
C MET A 30 10.75 -14.35 -12.57
N ASP A 31 12.02 -13.94 -12.49
CA ASP A 31 12.69 -13.66 -11.22
C ASP A 31 12.12 -12.41 -10.55
N LEU A 32 11.38 -11.59 -11.30
CA LEU A 32 10.66 -10.43 -10.78
C LEU A 32 9.59 -10.82 -9.74
N ILE A 33 9.05 -12.04 -9.78
CA ILE A 33 8.05 -12.49 -8.80
C ILE A 33 8.62 -12.40 -7.39
N GLU A 34 9.81 -12.96 -7.16
CA GLU A 34 10.48 -12.93 -5.87
C GLU A 34 10.81 -11.48 -5.47
N LYS A 35 11.32 -10.70 -6.42
CA LYS A 35 11.62 -9.27 -6.20
C LYS A 35 10.37 -8.50 -5.76
N ILE A 36 9.20 -8.73 -6.37
CA ILE A 36 7.93 -8.08 -5.99
C ILE A 36 7.58 -8.36 -4.52
N PHE A 37 7.75 -9.60 -4.05
CA PHE A 37 7.44 -9.97 -2.66
C PHE A 37 8.47 -9.45 -1.67
N VAL A 38 9.75 -9.36 -2.05
CA VAL A 38 10.84 -8.92 -1.16
C VAL A 38 10.97 -7.39 -1.10
N GLN A 39 10.58 -6.68 -2.16
CA GLN A 39 10.76 -5.22 -2.24
C GLN A 39 10.13 -4.43 -1.08
N PRO A 40 8.93 -4.76 -0.56
CA PRO A 40 8.37 -4.06 0.58
C PRO A 40 9.26 -4.06 1.82
N LEU A 41 10.08 -5.10 2.01
CA LEU A 41 11.04 -5.22 3.10
C LEU A 41 12.37 -4.52 2.80
N GLU A 42 12.87 -4.65 1.58
CA GLU A 42 14.23 -4.21 1.22
C GLU A 42 14.30 -2.79 0.64
N ASN A 43 13.16 -2.19 0.25
CA ASN A 43 13.06 -0.84 -0.33
C ASN A 43 13.99 -0.58 -1.53
N PHE A 44 14.36 -1.61 -2.31
CA PHE A 44 15.04 -1.36 -3.57
C PHE A 44 14.06 -0.77 -4.60
N SER A 45 14.61 -0.01 -5.55
CA SER A 45 13.82 0.62 -6.61
C SER A 45 13.57 -0.36 -7.76
N PHE A 46 12.36 -0.37 -8.29
CA PHE A 46 12.00 -1.13 -9.50
C PHE A 46 12.33 -0.40 -10.80
N LYS A 47 12.66 0.90 -10.80
CA LYS A 47 12.80 1.72 -12.02
C LYS A 47 13.72 1.14 -13.09
N SER A 48 14.78 0.43 -12.72
CA SER A 48 15.72 -0.15 -13.68
C SER A 48 15.21 -1.42 -14.36
N ILE A 49 14.18 -2.07 -13.80
CA ILE A 49 13.61 -3.32 -14.28
C ILE A 49 12.14 -3.20 -14.68
N TRP A 50 11.50 -2.07 -14.37
CA TRP A 50 10.11 -1.82 -14.71
C TRP A 50 9.97 -1.36 -16.16
N GLY A 51 9.05 -1.98 -16.89
CA GLY A 51 8.68 -1.64 -18.26
C GLY A 51 7.19 -1.31 -18.38
N GLU A 52 6.59 -1.63 -19.51
CA GLU A 52 5.15 -1.48 -19.70
C GLU A 52 4.39 -2.62 -19.02
N VAL A 53 3.47 -2.28 -18.12
CA VAL A 53 2.65 -3.25 -17.39
C VAL A 53 1.19 -2.84 -17.48
N ASP A 54 0.35 -3.70 -18.04
CA ASP A 54 -1.10 -3.61 -18.01
C ASP A 54 -1.65 -4.24 -16.72
N ILE A 55 -2.53 -3.51 -16.06
CA ILE A 55 -3.26 -3.94 -14.88
C ILE A 55 -4.75 -4.14 -15.19
N GLU A 56 -5.37 -5.02 -14.41
CA GLU A 56 -6.79 -5.34 -14.48
C GLU A 56 -7.45 -5.18 -13.13
N PHE A 57 -8.75 -4.91 -13.15
CA PHE A 57 -9.59 -4.76 -11.96
C PHE A 57 -10.74 -5.75 -11.97
N GLU A 58 -11.07 -6.29 -10.80
CA GLU A 58 -12.18 -7.22 -10.64
C GLU A 58 -13.11 -6.87 -9.48
N ASP A 59 -14.35 -7.34 -9.60
CA ASP A 59 -15.35 -7.31 -8.54
C ASP A 59 -15.03 -8.39 -7.49
N VAL A 60 -15.02 -8.04 -6.20
CA VAL A 60 -14.72 -8.97 -5.10
C VAL A 60 -15.99 -9.46 -4.41
N LEU A 61 -16.74 -8.56 -3.78
CA LEU A 61 -17.87 -8.89 -2.91
C LEU A 61 -19.22 -8.79 -3.62
N LYS A 62 -19.33 -7.90 -4.60
CA LYS A 62 -20.55 -7.66 -5.38
C LYS A 62 -20.20 -7.38 -6.84
N LYS A 63 -21.18 -7.56 -7.72
CA LYS A 63 -21.05 -7.18 -9.13
C LYS A 63 -21.21 -5.68 -9.32
N ASP A 64 -20.61 -5.18 -10.40
CA ASP A 64 -20.76 -3.79 -10.86
C ASP A 64 -20.28 -2.77 -9.82
N SER A 65 -19.19 -3.11 -9.11
CA SER A 65 -18.51 -2.19 -8.20
C SER A 65 -17.88 -1.03 -8.99
N LEU A 66 -17.71 0.11 -8.32
CA LEU A 66 -17.09 1.29 -8.90
C LEU A 66 -15.60 1.03 -9.18
N LEU A 67 -15.03 1.72 -10.15
CA LEU A 67 -13.58 1.73 -10.32
C LEU A 67 -12.98 2.68 -9.27
N PRO A 68 -11.94 2.27 -8.52
CA PRO A 68 -11.33 3.14 -7.53
C PRO A 68 -10.47 4.23 -8.16
N ASP A 69 -10.32 5.36 -7.46
CA ASP A 69 -9.27 6.33 -7.76
C ASP A 69 -7.92 5.84 -7.21
N ILE A 70 -7.95 5.14 -6.07
CA ILE A 70 -6.80 4.53 -5.43
C ILE A 70 -7.16 3.13 -4.93
N SER A 71 -6.33 2.14 -5.20
CA SER A 71 -6.45 0.77 -4.69
C SER A 71 -5.12 0.27 -4.15
N LEU A 72 -5.13 -0.78 -3.33
CA LEU A 72 -3.91 -1.49 -2.95
C LEU A 72 -3.60 -2.59 -3.97
N TRP A 73 -2.30 -2.82 -4.17
CA TRP A 73 -1.80 -4.06 -4.77
C TRP A 73 -0.93 -4.77 -3.75
N LEU A 74 -1.23 -6.05 -3.50
CA LEU A 74 -0.57 -6.87 -2.46
C LEU A 74 -0.55 -6.23 -1.06
N ARG A 75 -1.50 -5.31 -0.77
CA ARG A 75 -1.62 -4.52 0.48
C ARG A 75 -0.49 -3.52 0.77
N VAL A 76 0.56 -3.49 -0.05
CA VAL A 76 1.84 -2.81 0.23
C VAL A 76 2.26 -1.86 -0.88
N PHE A 77 1.51 -1.83 -1.97
CA PHE A 77 1.65 -0.89 -3.07
C PHE A 77 0.33 -0.13 -3.24
N LEU A 78 0.39 1.12 -3.71
CA LEU A 78 -0.79 1.85 -4.14
C LEU A 78 -0.88 1.82 -5.67
N VAL A 79 -2.07 1.68 -6.20
CA VAL A 79 -2.40 1.86 -7.62
C VAL A 79 -3.26 3.12 -7.72
N LEU A 80 -2.79 4.10 -8.48
CA LEU A 80 -3.42 5.42 -8.60
C LEU A 80 -3.88 5.64 -10.04
N CYS A 81 -5.13 6.08 -10.18
CA CYS A 81 -5.61 6.65 -11.43
C CYS A 81 -4.93 8.02 -11.71
N PRO A 82 -5.06 8.59 -12.92
CA PRO A 82 -4.50 9.90 -13.24
C PRO A 82 -4.90 11.02 -12.27
N LYS A 83 -6.18 11.06 -11.85
CA LYS A 83 -6.69 12.04 -10.89
C LYS A 83 -5.98 11.92 -9.55
N ALA A 84 -5.92 10.72 -9.00
CA ALA A 84 -5.24 10.48 -7.72
C ALA A 84 -3.75 10.79 -7.80
N TYR A 85 -3.07 10.43 -8.89
CA TYR A 85 -1.67 10.76 -9.10
C TYR A 85 -1.45 12.28 -9.10
N ALA A 86 -2.27 13.04 -9.83
CA ALA A 86 -2.17 14.49 -9.88
C ALA A 86 -2.29 15.13 -8.49
N SER A 87 -3.19 14.62 -7.64
CA SER A 87 -3.39 15.13 -6.28
C SER A 87 -2.34 14.69 -5.26
N LEU A 88 -1.74 13.50 -5.42
CA LEU A 88 -0.89 12.88 -4.40
C LEU A 88 0.59 12.79 -4.77
N LYS A 89 0.97 13.09 -6.02
CA LYS A 89 2.36 12.96 -6.49
C LYS A 89 3.34 13.75 -5.63
N GLU A 90 3.05 15.02 -5.33
CA GLU A 90 3.99 15.89 -4.62
C GLU A 90 4.34 15.36 -3.22
N PRO A 91 3.37 15.04 -2.34
CA PRO A 91 3.69 14.48 -1.03
C PRO A 91 4.33 13.09 -1.12
N LEU A 92 3.86 12.21 -2.02
CA LEU A 92 4.36 10.84 -2.12
C LEU A 92 5.76 10.73 -2.74
N SER A 93 6.13 11.62 -3.67
CA SER A 93 7.44 11.55 -4.36
C SER A 93 8.63 11.80 -3.43
N LYS A 94 8.40 12.31 -2.21
CA LYS A 94 9.46 12.56 -1.22
C LYS A 94 10.00 11.27 -0.60
N VAL A 95 9.16 10.22 -0.55
CA VAL A 95 9.38 9.05 0.30
C VAL A 95 9.15 7.72 -0.42
N GLY A 96 8.88 7.77 -1.73
CA GLY A 96 8.64 6.58 -2.53
C GLY A 96 8.89 6.82 -4.00
N GLU A 97 8.48 5.85 -4.81
CA GLU A 97 8.58 5.95 -6.26
C GLU A 97 7.30 5.54 -6.96
N PHE A 98 7.13 6.12 -8.14
CA PHE A 98 6.05 5.80 -9.06
C PHE A 98 6.60 5.04 -10.26
N LEU A 99 5.84 4.03 -10.68
CA LEU A 99 6.09 3.20 -11.83
C LEU A 99 4.86 3.30 -12.74
N SER A 100 5.08 3.60 -14.02
CA SER A 100 3.98 3.71 -14.99
C SER A 100 3.38 2.33 -15.23
N ILE A 101 2.05 2.27 -15.26
CA ILE A 101 1.25 1.09 -15.60
C ILE A 101 0.11 1.55 -16.51
N ARG A 102 -0.63 0.63 -17.10
CA ARG A 102 -1.79 0.93 -17.94
C ARG A 102 -3.04 0.22 -17.46
N TYR A 103 -4.17 0.90 -17.52
CA TYR A 103 -5.48 0.28 -17.43
C TYR A 103 -6.30 0.72 -18.63
N LYS A 104 -6.72 -0.23 -19.48
CA LYS A 104 -7.48 0.04 -20.71
C LYS A 104 -6.89 1.17 -21.57
N GLU A 105 -5.59 1.07 -21.85
CA GLU A 105 -4.82 2.04 -22.66
C GLU A 105 -4.59 3.41 -22.01
N GLU A 106 -5.14 3.69 -20.83
CA GLU A 106 -4.87 4.91 -20.06
C GLU A 106 -3.69 4.70 -19.09
N GLU A 107 -2.84 5.71 -18.95
CA GLU A 107 -1.71 5.67 -18.01
C GLU A 107 -2.21 5.76 -16.56
N TRP A 108 -1.79 4.81 -15.75
CA TRP A 108 -2.01 4.73 -14.32
C TRP A 108 -0.65 4.61 -13.62
N TYR A 109 -0.63 4.64 -12.29
CA TYR A 109 0.64 4.63 -11.56
C TYR A 109 0.63 3.63 -10.41
N LEU A 110 1.60 2.72 -10.39
CA LEU A 110 1.93 1.93 -9.22
C LEU A 110 2.90 2.74 -8.35
N TYR A 111 2.61 2.87 -7.07
CA TYR A 111 3.46 3.54 -6.09
C TYR A 111 3.94 2.56 -5.03
N THR A 112 5.25 2.60 -4.75
CA THR A 112 5.86 1.90 -3.61
C THR A 112 6.46 2.92 -2.64
N PRO A 113 6.07 2.92 -1.36
CA PRO A 113 6.77 3.68 -0.34
C PRO A 113 8.12 3.02 -0.07
N LEU A 114 9.17 3.82 0.04
CA LEU A 114 10.56 3.39 0.29
C LEU A 114 11.02 3.72 1.72
N GLU A 115 10.07 3.92 2.63
CA GLU A 115 10.32 4.22 4.03
C GLU A 115 9.51 3.36 5.01
N PHE A 116 10.02 3.28 6.22
CA PHE A 116 9.38 2.63 7.37
C PHE A 116 9.06 3.69 8.42
N GLY A 117 7.91 3.56 9.10
CA GLY A 117 7.66 4.25 10.35
C GLY A 117 8.38 3.52 11.48
N GLN A 118 9.11 4.26 12.32
CA GLN A 118 9.79 3.72 13.48
C GLN A 118 8.74 3.34 14.54
N GLU A 119 8.70 2.07 14.92
CA GLU A 119 7.86 1.60 16.02
C GLU A 119 8.38 2.09 17.39
N ASP A 120 7.45 2.38 18.30
CA ASP A 120 7.73 2.64 19.71
C ASP A 120 7.63 1.30 20.45
N GLU A 121 8.75 0.55 20.48
CA GLU A 121 8.81 -0.81 21.00
C GLU A 121 8.28 -0.95 22.44
N ASP A 122 8.48 0.06 23.29
CA ASP A 122 8.02 0.09 24.68
C ASP A 122 6.50 0.18 24.80
N LYS A 123 5.82 0.66 23.76
CA LYS A 123 4.35 0.79 23.70
C LYS A 123 3.70 -0.25 22.80
N CYS A 124 4.47 -1.00 22.04
CA CYS A 124 3.98 -2.12 21.27
C CYS A 124 3.67 -3.32 22.20
N VAL A 125 2.57 -4.02 21.93
CA VAL A 125 2.20 -5.23 22.66
C VAL A 125 2.26 -6.40 21.70
N GLN A 126 3.16 -7.35 21.97
CA GLN A 126 3.24 -8.58 21.20
C GLN A 126 2.05 -9.49 21.50
N LYS A 127 1.50 -10.08 20.45
CA LYS A 127 0.48 -11.12 20.57
C LYS A 127 1.18 -12.46 20.74
N ILE A 128 1.01 -13.08 21.90
CA ILE A 128 1.53 -14.43 22.17
C ILE A 128 0.38 -15.42 22.17
N GLU A 129 0.40 -16.41 21.27
CA GLU A 129 -0.55 -17.51 21.25
C GLU A 129 0.19 -18.84 21.36
N TYR A 130 -0.32 -19.74 22.21
CA TYR A 130 0.29 -21.05 22.46
C TYR A 130 1.79 -21.00 22.81
N GLY A 131 2.22 -19.94 23.51
CA GLY A 131 3.62 -19.73 23.90
C GLY A 131 4.55 -19.28 22.77
N SER A 132 4.00 -18.91 21.60
CA SER A 132 4.76 -18.43 20.45
C SER A 132 4.30 -17.02 20.05
N LEU A 133 5.21 -16.23 19.47
CA LEU A 133 4.86 -14.94 18.87
C LEU A 133 3.91 -15.16 17.69
N ALA A 134 2.68 -14.70 17.84
CA ALA A 134 1.60 -14.82 16.85
C ALA A 134 1.29 -13.49 16.16
N GLY A 135 1.91 -12.38 16.57
CA GLY A 135 1.78 -11.08 15.93
C GLY A 135 1.96 -9.91 16.90
N VAL A 136 1.29 -8.79 16.59
CA VAL A 136 1.32 -7.56 17.40
C VAL A 136 -0.12 -7.17 17.72
N GLU A 137 -0.47 -7.25 19.00
CA GLU A 137 -1.79 -6.82 19.46
C GLU A 137 -1.93 -5.30 19.45
N VAL A 138 -0.89 -4.56 19.83
CA VAL A 138 -0.90 -3.09 19.79
C VAL A 138 0.34 -2.63 19.05
N LEU A 139 0.16 -1.95 17.93
CA LEU A 139 1.24 -1.31 17.19
C LEU A 139 1.22 0.20 17.47
N VAL A 140 2.34 0.73 17.93
CA VAL A 140 2.52 2.17 18.15
C VAL A 140 3.76 2.62 17.39
N PHE A 141 3.64 3.76 16.70
CA PHE A 141 4.77 4.40 16.03
C PHE A 141 5.27 5.59 16.86
N ASN A 142 6.56 5.87 16.75
CA ASN A 142 7.16 7.07 17.30
C ASN A 142 6.58 8.30 16.58
N GLU A 143 5.83 9.13 17.31
CA GLU A 143 5.10 10.26 16.71
C GLU A 143 6.01 11.25 15.99
N SER A 144 7.23 11.49 16.50
CA SER A 144 8.17 12.43 15.89
C SER A 144 8.78 11.91 14.60
N ASP A 145 8.95 10.58 14.48
CA ASP A 145 9.46 9.95 13.26
C ASP A 145 8.40 9.93 12.15
N VAL A 146 7.14 9.61 12.48
CA VAL A 146 6.07 9.52 11.48
C VAL A 146 5.39 10.83 11.15
N ALA A 147 5.67 11.93 11.89
CA ALA A 147 4.96 13.22 11.76
C ALA A 147 4.93 13.76 10.32
N GLU A 148 6.04 13.66 9.60
CA GLU A 148 6.19 14.17 8.24
C GLU A 148 5.99 13.09 7.17
N LYS A 149 5.70 11.85 7.57
CA LYS A 149 5.50 10.72 6.66
C LYS A 149 4.08 10.71 6.12
N VAL A 150 3.95 10.34 4.86
CA VAL A 150 2.66 10.35 4.15
C VAL A 150 2.09 8.94 4.13
N VAL A 151 2.85 7.99 3.58
CA VAL A 151 2.52 6.56 3.53
C VAL A 151 3.79 5.77 3.81
N PHE A 152 3.73 4.85 4.76
CA PHE A 152 4.88 4.10 5.23
C PHE A 152 4.51 2.67 5.65
N LYS A 153 5.53 1.88 5.98
CA LYS A 153 5.42 0.47 6.39
C LYS A 153 5.90 0.26 7.81
N SER A 154 5.54 -0.87 8.41
CA SER A 154 6.10 -1.34 9.69
C SER A 154 7.12 -2.45 9.45
N LYS A 155 8.30 -2.34 10.07
CA LYS A 155 9.29 -3.44 10.12
C LYS A 155 8.84 -4.55 11.07
N MET A 156 8.25 -4.19 12.20
CA MET A 156 7.77 -5.15 13.21
C MET A 156 6.72 -6.13 12.63
N LEU A 157 5.96 -5.69 11.63
CA LEU A 157 4.98 -6.50 10.92
C LEU A 157 5.44 -6.96 9.53
N GLY A 158 6.76 -6.98 9.29
CA GLY A 158 7.34 -7.52 8.07
C GLY A 158 6.86 -6.82 6.80
N ALA A 159 6.61 -5.51 6.86
CA ALA A 159 6.11 -4.72 5.74
C ALA A 159 4.78 -5.22 5.14
N SER A 160 3.93 -5.89 5.92
CA SER A 160 2.73 -6.57 5.40
C SER A 160 1.55 -5.66 5.04
N PHE A 161 1.59 -4.39 5.46
CA PHE A 161 0.52 -3.41 5.27
C PHE A 161 1.08 -1.99 5.13
N LEU A 162 0.31 -1.12 4.50
CA LEU A 162 0.55 0.32 4.49
C LEU A 162 -0.15 1.02 5.66
N TYR A 163 0.53 2.05 6.14
CA TYR A 163 0.05 2.98 7.15
C TYR A 163 0.17 4.40 6.62
N CYS A 164 -0.68 5.29 7.11
CA CYS A 164 -0.61 6.71 6.77
C CYS A 164 -0.94 7.60 7.97
N THR A 165 -0.57 8.87 7.86
CA THR A 165 -0.96 9.92 8.80
C THR A 165 -2.34 10.49 8.44
N GLU A 166 -2.91 11.30 9.34
CA GLU A 166 -4.12 12.09 9.04
C GLU A 166 -3.95 12.97 7.79
N HIS A 167 -2.74 13.45 7.51
CA HIS A 167 -2.48 14.30 6.37
C HIS A 167 -2.82 13.59 5.04
N PHE A 168 -2.38 12.34 4.86
CA PHE A 168 -2.71 11.57 3.66
C PHE A 168 -4.21 11.29 3.54
N LYS A 169 -4.85 10.86 4.63
CA LYS A 169 -6.30 10.62 4.69
C LYS A 169 -7.08 11.89 4.30
N SER A 170 -6.71 13.04 4.86
CA SER A 170 -7.31 14.34 4.54
C SER A 170 -7.11 14.72 3.07
N LEU A 171 -5.94 14.44 2.48
CA LEU A 171 -5.71 14.68 1.04
C LEU A 171 -6.63 13.82 0.17
N CYS A 172 -6.83 12.55 0.51
CA CYS A 172 -7.77 11.69 -0.20
C CYS A 172 -9.20 12.21 -0.09
N GLU A 173 -9.65 12.57 1.12
CA GLU A 173 -11.00 13.10 1.35
C GLU A 173 -11.25 14.44 0.63
N GLN A 174 -10.31 15.38 0.70
CA GLN A 174 -10.42 16.71 0.08
C GLN A 174 -10.42 16.67 -1.45
N ASN A 175 -9.77 15.67 -2.04
CA ASN A 175 -9.74 15.46 -3.50
C ASN A 175 -10.82 14.46 -3.95
N GLU A 176 -11.70 14.03 -3.04
CA GLU A 176 -12.77 13.07 -3.30
C GLU A 176 -12.23 11.79 -3.99
N LEU A 177 -11.13 11.24 -3.46
CA LEU A 177 -10.48 10.04 -3.98
C LEU A 177 -11.09 8.80 -3.33
N GLY A 178 -11.78 7.97 -4.14
CA GLY A 178 -12.41 6.73 -3.69
C GLY A 178 -11.51 5.50 -3.79
N GLY A 179 -11.86 4.46 -3.02
CA GLY A 179 -11.26 3.12 -3.13
C GLY A 179 -10.52 2.61 -1.89
N LEU A 180 -10.17 3.50 -0.95
CA LEU A 180 -9.48 3.14 0.30
C LEU A 180 -10.36 3.34 1.54
N GLU A 181 -10.11 2.52 2.56
CA GLU A 181 -10.60 2.68 3.93
C GLU A 181 -9.42 2.88 4.89
N PHE A 182 -9.64 3.69 5.93
CA PHE A 182 -8.62 4.06 6.91
C PHE A 182 -9.06 3.62 8.32
N SER A 183 -8.35 2.66 8.90
CA SER A 183 -8.65 2.17 10.25
C SER A 183 -7.67 2.73 11.26
N ALA A 184 -8.19 3.41 12.29
CA ALA A 184 -7.43 3.81 13.48
C ALA A 184 -7.32 2.68 14.52
N ASP A 185 -7.84 1.49 14.22
CA ASP A 185 -7.77 0.38 15.15
C ASP A 185 -6.31 -0.02 15.37
N ARG A 186 -5.95 -0.20 16.65
CA ARG A 186 -4.59 -0.52 17.09
C ARG A 186 -4.30 -2.02 17.00
N LEU A 187 -5.35 -2.83 16.83
CA LEU A 187 -5.26 -4.27 16.72
C LEU A 187 -4.75 -4.69 15.34
N VAL A 188 -3.58 -5.36 15.31
CA VAL A 188 -3.01 -5.88 14.06
C VAL A 188 -2.91 -7.40 14.10
N TYR A 189 -3.94 -8.06 13.58
CA TYR A 189 -3.88 -9.50 13.37
C TYR A 189 -2.98 -9.84 12.18
N LEU A 190 -2.04 -10.77 12.40
CA LEU A 190 -1.41 -11.51 11.31
C LEU A 190 -2.40 -12.60 10.88
N THR A 191 -3.06 -12.40 9.75
CA THR A 191 -3.90 -13.43 9.09
C THR A 191 -3.13 -14.07 7.95
#